data_AF-A0AAW1QFW7-F1
#
_entry.id   AF-A0AAW1QFW7-F1
#
_cell.length_a   1.000
_cell.length_b   1.000
_cell.length_c   1.000
_cell.angle_alpha   90.00
_cell.angle_beta   90.00
_cell.angle_gamma   90.00
#
_symmetry.space_group_name_H-M   'P 1'
#
loop_
_entity.id
_entity.type
_entity.pdbx_description
1 polymer ?
#
loop_
_entity_poly.entity_id
_entity_poly.type
_entity_poly.pdbx_seq_one_letter_code
_entity_poly.pdbx_strand_id
1 'polypeptide(L)'
;MATKYVSGDPYAWPYDGNLTPANTAVIVIDMQVDFCGKGGYVDQMGYDLSLTQAPIEPIKRVLAACRAAGYKVIHTREGHRPDLTDLPANKKFRSKQIGATIGTAGPMGRVLTRGEKGWEIIPELAPVEGEVVIDKPGKGSFYATDLDLILQTAGIRNLALAGITTDVCVHTTMRDANDRGYECLLLSDCTAATDKGNHEVALKMVKMQGGVFGSVATADAFIKAIADEAEVPNGVLPGKPVADTTVSIAARPYTYELPVAHTAVIMIDFQRDFMLPGGFGAALGNNVDLLQACIPGAQRLLAAARKAGLPIVHTLEAHKADLSDLHPAKLTRGKCPVGMRIGDQSSMGRILIRGEPGNGIVDDVAPLQGEKLLYKPGKGAFYDTDLEEFLQAHHITHLLFAGVTTEVCVQTSMREANDRGYENLLVTDATESYFPGFKASTIEMVVAQGGIVGWVADSHAVSAALGQA
;
A
#
# COMPACT_ATOMS: atom_id res chain seq x y z
N MET A 1 25.39 16.44 14.44
CA MET A 1 24.21 17.34 14.42
C MET A 1 23.46 17.17 15.74
N ALA A 2 22.60 18.12 16.11
CA ALA A 2 21.67 17.91 17.23
C ALA A 2 20.50 17.02 16.78
N THR A 3 20.06 16.09 17.63
CA THR A 3 18.89 15.24 17.35
C THR A 3 17.60 16.06 17.49
N LYS A 4 16.72 15.95 16.50
CA LYS A 4 15.55 16.81 16.31
C LYS A 4 14.33 15.93 16.02
N TYR A 5 13.27 16.10 16.80
CA TYR A 5 12.12 15.19 16.80
C TYR A 5 10.79 15.94 16.74
N VAL A 6 9.84 15.35 16.02
CA VAL A 6 8.40 15.63 16.04
C VAL A 6 7.75 14.78 17.13
N SER A 7 6.80 15.37 17.86
CA SER A 7 6.00 14.66 18.86
C SER A 7 4.93 13.78 18.19
N GLY A 8 5.31 12.57 17.77
CA GLY A 8 4.44 11.59 17.13
C GLY A 8 3.99 10.43 18.02
N ASP A 9 2.97 9.72 17.55
CA ASP A 9 2.36 8.52 18.11
C ASP A 9 2.49 7.37 17.08
N PRO A 10 3.17 6.25 17.38
CA PRO A 10 3.51 5.76 18.73
C PRO A 10 4.94 6.11 19.21
N TYR A 11 5.70 6.90 18.45
CA TYR A 11 7.03 7.36 18.83
C TYR A 11 7.36 8.74 18.25
N ALA A 12 8.26 9.45 18.92
CA ALA A 12 8.81 10.72 18.45
C ALA A 12 9.67 10.49 17.19
N TRP A 13 9.30 11.12 16.09
CA TRP A 13 9.79 10.85 14.74
C TRP A 13 10.83 11.90 14.29
N PRO A 14 11.80 11.57 13.42
CA PRO A 14 12.15 10.23 12.93
C PRO A 14 12.80 9.38 14.02
N TYR A 15 12.81 8.06 13.88
CA TYR A 15 13.30 7.12 14.90
C TYR A 15 14.74 7.38 15.40
N ASP A 16 15.57 8.03 14.58
CA ASP A 16 16.98 8.39 14.86
C ASP A 16 17.19 9.88 15.24
N GLY A 17 16.14 10.71 15.15
CA GLY A 17 16.23 12.16 15.36
C GLY A 17 17.01 12.92 14.27
N ASN A 18 17.28 12.30 13.12
CA ASN A 18 18.04 12.90 12.01
C ASN A 18 17.10 13.67 11.05
N LEU A 19 16.50 14.76 11.53
CA LEU A 19 15.52 15.57 10.80
C LEU A 19 16.13 16.88 10.26
N THR A 20 16.42 16.92 8.95
CA THR A 20 16.91 18.12 8.23
C THR A 20 16.21 18.27 6.87
N PRO A 21 16.11 19.48 6.28
CA PRO A 21 15.69 19.68 4.89
C PRO A 21 16.46 18.82 3.90
N ALA A 22 17.77 18.66 4.10
CA ALA A 22 18.66 17.85 3.28
C ALA A 22 18.16 16.44 3.03
N ASN A 23 17.45 15.88 4.01
CA ASN A 23 17.10 14.48 4.06
C ASN A 23 15.60 14.24 4.26
N THR A 24 14.78 15.29 4.16
CA THR A 24 13.35 15.26 4.47
C THR A 24 12.51 15.98 3.43
N ALA A 25 11.52 15.28 2.87
CA ALA A 25 10.49 15.88 2.04
C ALA A 25 9.13 15.92 2.75
N VAL A 26 8.32 16.93 2.41
CA VAL A 26 6.86 16.87 2.58
C VAL A 26 6.23 16.50 1.23
N ILE A 27 5.31 15.54 1.24
CA ILE A 27 4.53 15.15 0.06
C ILE A 27 3.07 15.51 0.30
N VAL A 28 2.53 16.40 -0.54
CA VAL A 28 1.11 16.78 -0.58
C VAL A 28 0.42 15.99 -1.68
N ILE A 29 -0.39 15.02 -1.28
CA ILE A 29 -0.94 14.00 -2.18
C ILE A 29 -2.33 14.40 -2.69
N ASP A 30 -2.46 14.49 -4.02
CA ASP A 30 -3.72 14.53 -4.78
C ASP A 30 -4.76 15.58 -4.30
N MET A 31 -4.29 16.74 -3.83
CA MET A 31 -5.14 17.89 -3.47
C MET A 31 -5.66 18.62 -4.72
N GLN A 32 -6.35 17.86 -5.59
CA GLN A 32 -6.86 18.28 -6.89
C GLN A 32 -8.36 18.59 -6.79
N VAL A 33 -8.87 19.39 -7.73
CA VAL A 33 -10.31 19.71 -7.81
C VAL A 33 -11.15 18.45 -8.01
N ASP A 34 -10.62 17.41 -8.65
CA ASP A 34 -11.28 16.11 -8.83
C ASP A 34 -11.52 15.36 -7.49
N PHE A 35 -10.71 15.58 -6.46
CA PHE A 35 -10.81 14.87 -5.18
C PHE A 35 -11.46 15.68 -4.04
N CYS A 36 -11.44 17.01 -4.11
CA CYS A 36 -12.01 17.88 -3.07
C CYS A 36 -12.89 19.03 -3.59
N GLY A 37 -13.17 19.11 -4.90
CA GLY A 37 -13.93 20.19 -5.52
C GLY A 37 -15.24 19.76 -6.19
N LYS A 38 -16.16 20.72 -6.34
CA LYS A 38 -17.46 20.50 -6.98
C LYS A 38 -17.32 20.21 -8.48
N GLY A 39 -18.08 19.24 -8.97
CA GLY A 39 -18.02 18.73 -10.33
C GLY A 39 -16.85 17.76 -10.59
N GLY A 40 -15.99 17.51 -9.61
CA GLY A 40 -14.87 16.57 -9.69
C GLY A 40 -15.27 15.10 -9.55
N TYR A 41 -14.32 14.19 -9.79
CA TYR A 41 -14.46 12.73 -9.61
C TYR A 41 -15.17 12.31 -8.31
N VAL A 42 -14.79 12.87 -7.15
CA VAL A 42 -15.36 12.52 -5.83
C VAL A 42 -16.78 13.08 -5.63
N ASP A 43 -17.06 14.26 -6.18
CA ASP A 43 -18.41 14.87 -6.17
C ASP A 43 -19.38 14.08 -7.07
N GLN A 44 -18.89 13.59 -8.23
CA GLN A 44 -19.65 12.74 -9.14
C GLN A 44 -19.99 11.36 -8.56
N MET A 45 -19.17 10.86 -7.61
CA MET A 45 -19.48 9.65 -6.82
C MET A 45 -20.45 9.93 -5.66
N GLY A 46 -20.79 11.19 -5.36
CA GLY A 46 -21.74 11.56 -4.32
C GLY A 46 -21.18 11.57 -2.89
N TYR A 47 -19.87 11.64 -2.70
CA TYR A 47 -19.24 11.71 -1.38
C TYR A 47 -19.26 13.13 -0.77
N ASP A 48 -19.20 13.20 0.56
CA ASP A 48 -19.15 14.47 1.30
C ASP A 48 -17.79 15.18 1.13
N LEU A 49 -17.75 16.16 0.23
CA LEU A 49 -16.57 16.99 -0.01
C LEU A 49 -16.07 17.75 1.23
N SER A 50 -16.92 17.98 2.26
CA SER A 50 -16.46 18.66 3.48
C SER A 50 -15.40 17.85 4.23
N LEU A 51 -15.38 16.52 4.04
CA LEU A 51 -14.33 15.64 4.54
C LEU A 51 -13.02 15.91 3.81
N THR A 52 -13.01 15.82 2.47
CA THR A 52 -11.79 16.01 1.67
C THR A 52 -11.30 17.46 1.59
N GLN A 53 -12.12 18.44 1.98
CA GLN A 53 -11.75 19.85 2.14
C GLN A 53 -11.18 20.19 3.53
N ALA A 54 -11.49 19.40 4.58
CA ALA A 54 -11.02 19.66 5.94
C ALA A 54 -9.49 19.86 6.09
N PRO A 55 -8.60 19.13 5.40
CA PRO A 55 -7.16 19.27 5.61
C PRO A 55 -6.52 20.47 4.89
N ILE A 56 -7.26 21.26 4.10
CA ILE A 56 -6.68 22.33 3.25
C ILE A 56 -5.87 23.36 4.06
N GLU A 57 -6.47 24.01 5.06
CA GLU A 57 -5.74 25.02 5.86
C GLU A 57 -4.60 24.40 6.72
N PRO A 58 -4.74 23.21 7.35
CA PRO A 58 -3.61 22.49 7.92
C PRO A 58 -2.43 22.27 6.96
N ILE A 59 -2.67 21.75 5.74
CA ILE A 59 -1.62 21.53 4.72
C ILE A 59 -0.95 22.85 4.35
N LYS A 60 -1.72 23.91 4.14
CA LYS A 60 -1.25 25.25 3.77
C LYS A 60 -0.26 25.83 4.79
N ARG A 61 -0.49 25.59 6.09
CA ARG A 61 0.44 25.97 7.17
C ARG A 61 1.73 25.15 7.13
N VAL A 62 1.64 23.84 6.84
CA VAL A 62 2.81 22.96 6.68
C VAL A 62 3.64 23.38 5.47
N LEU A 63 3.03 23.61 4.30
CA LEU A 63 3.70 24.12 3.10
C LEU A 63 4.43 25.43 3.38
N ALA A 64 3.79 26.39 4.05
CA ALA A 64 4.42 27.66 4.41
C ALA A 64 5.67 27.47 5.29
N ALA A 65 5.63 26.56 6.27
CA ALA A 65 6.77 26.25 7.13
C ALA A 65 7.91 25.53 6.37
N CYS A 66 7.58 24.51 5.56
CA CYS A 66 8.57 23.79 4.76
C CYS A 66 9.29 24.72 3.78
N ARG A 67 8.54 25.56 3.05
CA ARG A 67 9.07 26.58 2.13
C ARG A 67 9.99 27.58 2.85
N ALA A 68 9.60 28.05 4.04
CA ALA A 68 10.37 28.99 4.84
C ALA A 68 11.67 28.40 5.44
N ALA A 69 11.82 27.07 5.45
CA ALA A 69 12.94 26.34 6.02
C ALA A 69 13.68 25.45 5.01
N GLY A 70 13.41 25.58 3.71
CA GLY A 70 14.08 24.86 2.64
C GLY A 70 13.81 23.36 2.56
N TYR A 71 12.80 22.83 3.29
CA TYR A 71 12.42 21.41 3.20
C TYR A 71 11.89 21.09 1.79
N LYS A 72 12.27 19.93 1.25
CA LYS A 72 11.83 19.52 -0.09
C LYS A 72 10.31 19.41 -0.13
N VAL A 73 9.66 20.21 -0.97
CA VAL A 73 8.22 20.08 -1.22
C VAL A 73 7.99 19.29 -2.50
N ILE A 74 7.16 18.27 -2.40
CA ILE A 74 6.68 17.45 -3.50
C ILE A 74 5.15 17.46 -3.46
N HIS A 75 4.52 17.59 -4.62
CA HIS A 75 3.08 17.43 -4.81
C HIS A 75 2.82 16.20 -5.67
N THR A 76 1.64 15.60 -5.57
CA THR A 76 1.20 14.55 -6.51
C THR A 76 -0.12 14.92 -7.15
N ARG A 77 -0.31 14.45 -8.39
CA ARG A 77 -1.59 14.47 -9.08
C ARG A 77 -1.88 13.07 -9.62
N GLU A 78 -2.94 12.43 -9.15
CA GLU A 78 -3.45 11.23 -9.82
C GLU A 78 -4.09 11.65 -11.15
N GLY A 79 -3.64 11.07 -12.26
CA GLY A 79 -4.32 11.25 -13.55
C GLY A 79 -3.60 10.66 -14.75
N HIS A 80 -4.35 10.56 -15.83
CA HIS A 80 -4.00 9.81 -17.03
C HIS A 80 -3.65 10.72 -18.21
N ARG A 81 -2.73 10.24 -19.06
CA ARG A 81 -2.39 10.90 -20.32
C ARG A 81 -3.66 11.18 -21.15
N PRO A 82 -3.73 12.26 -21.94
CA PRO A 82 -4.93 12.58 -22.72
C PRO A 82 -5.41 11.46 -23.66
N ASP A 83 -4.49 10.60 -24.12
CA ASP A 83 -4.73 9.40 -24.93
C ASP A 83 -5.19 8.16 -24.13
N LEU A 84 -5.12 8.22 -22.78
CA LEU A 84 -5.43 7.16 -21.82
C LEU A 84 -4.52 5.91 -21.95
N THR A 85 -3.31 6.05 -22.51
CA THR A 85 -2.34 4.94 -22.64
C THR A 85 -1.79 4.41 -21.31
N ASP A 86 -1.88 5.21 -20.25
CA ASP A 86 -1.48 4.88 -18.87
C ASP A 86 -2.69 4.56 -17.97
N LEU A 87 -3.86 4.27 -18.53
CA LEU A 87 -5.09 3.93 -17.81
C LEU A 87 -5.37 2.42 -17.89
N PRO A 88 -5.16 1.64 -16.80
CA PRO A 88 -5.60 0.26 -16.71
C PRO A 88 -7.10 0.10 -17.03
N ALA A 89 -7.44 -0.89 -17.85
CA ALA A 89 -8.80 -1.10 -18.34
C ALA A 89 -9.80 -1.33 -17.20
N ASN A 90 -9.35 -1.99 -16.13
CA ASN A 90 -10.11 -2.23 -14.91
C ASN A 90 -10.40 -0.96 -14.11
N LYS A 91 -9.41 -0.09 -13.91
CA LYS A 91 -9.57 1.23 -13.27
C LYS A 91 -10.62 2.05 -14.02
N LYS A 92 -10.58 2.02 -15.36
CA LYS A 92 -11.60 2.65 -16.23
C LYS A 92 -12.97 2.00 -16.03
N PHE A 93 -13.06 0.68 -16.04
CA PHE A 93 -14.31 -0.07 -15.84
C PHE A 93 -14.97 0.25 -14.49
N ARG A 94 -14.23 0.17 -13.38
CA ARG A 94 -14.69 0.49 -12.03
C ARG A 94 -15.22 1.93 -11.94
N SER A 95 -14.47 2.90 -12.50
CA SER A 95 -14.91 4.30 -12.59
C SER A 95 -16.20 4.50 -13.39
N LYS A 96 -16.49 3.63 -14.36
CA LYS A 96 -17.74 3.64 -15.13
C LYS A 96 -18.92 3.10 -14.34
N GLN A 97 -18.73 2.06 -13.54
CA GLN A 97 -19.81 1.47 -12.71
C GLN A 97 -20.37 2.46 -11.69
N ILE A 98 -19.54 3.39 -11.22
CA ILE A 98 -19.89 4.43 -10.23
C ILE A 98 -20.20 5.80 -10.87
N GLY A 99 -20.45 5.85 -12.19
CA GLY A 99 -20.84 7.05 -12.93
C GLY A 99 -19.69 8.03 -13.28
N ALA A 100 -18.63 8.10 -12.49
CA ALA A 100 -17.51 9.03 -12.64
C ALA A 100 -16.42 8.53 -13.62
N THR A 101 -16.77 8.27 -14.89
CA THR A 101 -15.89 7.54 -15.82
C THR A 101 -14.63 8.33 -16.20
N ILE A 102 -13.44 7.80 -15.86
CA ILE A 102 -12.14 8.39 -16.18
C ILE A 102 -11.98 8.61 -17.69
N GLY A 103 -11.51 9.81 -18.05
CA GLY A 103 -11.28 10.22 -19.43
C GLY A 103 -12.52 10.71 -20.19
N THR A 104 -13.71 10.68 -19.57
CA THR A 104 -14.95 11.26 -20.12
C THR A 104 -15.19 12.67 -19.60
N ALA A 105 -15.91 13.50 -20.36
CA ALA A 105 -16.15 14.89 -20.01
C ALA A 105 -17.21 15.04 -18.90
N GLY A 106 -16.82 15.68 -17.79
CA GLY A 106 -17.69 16.14 -16.73
C GLY A 106 -17.68 17.67 -16.58
N PRO A 107 -18.29 18.21 -15.50
CA PRO A 107 -18.40 19.67 -15.29
C PRO A 107 -17.07 20.44 -15.20
N MET A 108 -15.96 19.71 -14.96
CA MET A 108 -14.62 20.24 -14.76
C MET A 108 -13.63 19.84 -15.86
N GLY A 109 -14.12 19.36 -17.01
CA GLY A 109 -13.28 18.79 -18.08
C GLY A 109 -13.28 17.26 -18.03
N ARG A 110 -12.30 16.61 -18.65
CA ARG A 110 -12.19 15.14 -18.65
C ARG A 110 -11.69 14.62 -17.30
N VAL A 111 -12.50 13.79 -16.66
CA VAL A 111 -12.27 13.24 -15.31
C VAL A 111 -10.90 12.55 -15.21
N LEU A 112 -10.10 12.93 -14.21
CA LEU A 112 -8.75 12.44 -13.91
C LEU A 112 -7.82 12.37 -15.14
N THR A 113 -7.88 13.36 -16.01
CA THR A 113 -7.06 13.46 -17.24
C THR A 113 -6.11 14.66 -17.17
N ARG A 114 -4.83 14.44 -17.49
CA ARG A 114 -3.75 15.43 -17.38
C ARG A 114 -4.03 16.67 -18.26
N GLY A 115 -3.91 17.85 -17.65
CA GLY A 115 -4.16 19.15 -18.28
C GLY A 115 -5.62 19.64 -18.25
N GLU A 116 -6.55 18.90 -17.64
CA GLU A 116 -7.94 19.31 -17.48
C GLU A 116 -8.18 20.08 -16.18
N LYS A 117 -9.15 20.99 -16.16
CA LYS A 117 -9.42 21.91 -15.04
C LYS A 117 -9.77 21.18 -13.72
N GLY A 118 -10.34 19.98 -13.78
CA GLY A 118 -10.61 19.11 -12.62
C GLY A 118 -9.36 18.46 -12.06
N TRP A 119 -8.40 18.15 -12.92
CA TRP A 119 -7.19 17.43 -12.55
C TRP A 119 -6.12 18.30 -11.88
N GLU A 120 -6.19 19.62 -12.02
CA GLU A 120 -5.21 20.52 -11.39
C GLU A 120 -5.33 20.59 -9.86
N ILE A 121 -4.19 20.87 -9.22
CA ILE A 121 -4.08 21.14 -7.77
C ILE A 121 -4.87 22.41 -7.43
N ILE A 122 -5.57 22.42 -6.29
CA ILE A 122 -6.38 23.56 -5.87
C ILE A 122 -5.52 24.83 -5.65
N PRO A 123 -6.00 26.04 -6.02
CA PRO A 123 -5.22 27.27 -5.90
C PRO A 123 -4.67 27.56 -4.49
N GLU A 124 -5.38 27.13 -3.46
CA GLU A 124 -5.03 27.29 -2.04
C GLU A 124 -3.72 26.57 -1.65
N LEU A 125 -3.36 25.52 -2.40
CA LEU A 125 -2.21 24.64 -2.14
C LEU A 125 -1.26 24.53 -3.33
N ALA A 126 -1.38 25.44 -4.31
CA ALA A 126 -0.65 25.39 -5.56
C ALA A 126 0.89 25.24 -5.37
N PRO A 127 1.57 24.46 -6.21
CA PRO A 127 3.02 24.42 -6.26
C PRO A 127 3.62 25.79 -6.57
N VAL A 128 4.80 26.08 -6.01
CA VAL A 128 5.63 27.23 -6.44
C VAL A 128 6.82 26.75 -7.28
N GLU A 129 7.51 27.68 -7.92
CA GLU A 129 8.69 27.38 -8.73
C GLU A 129 9.76 26.61 -7.92
N GLY A 130 10.29 25.53 -8.51
CA GLY A 130 11.25 24.63 -7.87
C GLY A 130 10.63 23.45 -7.10
N GLU A 131 9.33 23.44 -6.84
CA GLU A 131 8.65 22.29 -6.22
C GLU A 131 8.34 21.20 -7.25
N VAL A 132 8.53 19.94 -6.85
CA VAL A 132 8.31 18.79 -7.74
C VAL A 132 6.82 18.45 -7.78
N VAL A 133 6.30 18.10 -8.96
CA VAL A 133 4.93 17.61 -9.12
C VAL A 133 4.96 16.25 -9.83
N ILE A 134 4.49 15.20 -9.14
CA ILE A 134 4.48 13.82 -9.62
C ILE A 134 3.10 13.50 -10.21
N ASP A 135 3.04 13.35 -11.53
CA ASP A 135 1.81 12.98 -12.23
C ASP A 135 1.69 11.45 -12.34
N LYS A 136 1.00 10.83 -11.37
CA LYS A 136 0.93 9.37 -11.20
C LYS A 136 -0.31 8.73 -11.84
N PRO A 137 -0.18 7.58 -12.52
CA PRO A 137 -1.34 6.82 -13.01
C PRO A 137 -1.97 5.90 -11.93
N GLY A 138 -1.22 5.57 -10.87
CA GLY A 138 -1.64 4.69 -9.76
C GLY A 138 -2.11 5.45 -8.51
N LYS A 139 -2.47 4.69 -7.46
CA LYS A 139 -2.79 5.21 -6.13
C LYS A 139 -1.52 5.52 -5.34
N GLY A 140 -0.58 4.57 -5.28
CA GLY A 140 0.77 4.77 -4.76
C GLY A 140 1.60 5.67 -5.68
N SER A 141 2.32 6.62 -5.09
CA SER A 141 3.04 7.65 -5.85
C SER A 141 4.40 7.20 -6.41
N PHE A 142 4.84 5.99 -6.08
CA PHE A 142 6.09 5.39 -6.55
C PHE A 142 5.91 4.54 -7.83
N TYR A 143 4.70 4.04 -8.10
CA TYR A 143 4.49 3.14 -9.23
C TYR A 143 4.35 3.91 -10.56
N ALA A 144 5.19 3.54 -11.54
CA ALA A 144 5.27 4.16 -12.86
C ALA A 144 5.53 5.69 -12.83
N THR A 145 6.30 6.14 -11.84
CA THR A 145 6.77 7.53 -11.70
C THR A 145 8.29 7.56 -11.51
N ASP A 146 8.85 8.77 -11.49
CA ASP A 146 10.22 9.09 -11.11
C ASP A 146 10.36 9.50 -9.63
N LEU A 147 9.33 9.35 -8.79
CA LEU A 147 9.37 9.77 -7.39
C LEU A 147 10.52 9.13 -6.61
N ASP A 148 10.71 7.82 -6.72
CA ASP A 148 11.79 7.12 -6.01
C ASP A 148 13.17 7.61 -6.48
N LEU A 149 13.31 7.81 -7.79
CA LEU A 149 14.51 8.39 -8.38
C LEU A 149 14.76 9.77 -7.79
N ILE A 150 13.77 10.66 -7.77
CA ILE A 150 13.86 12.03 -7.26
C ILE A 150 14.16 12.07 -5.76
N LEU A 151 13.59 11.16 -4.96
CA LEU A 151 13.85 11.08 -3.52
C LEU A 151 15.28 10.61 -3.24
N GLN A 152 15.74 9.54 -3.89
CA GLN A 152 17.14 9.11 -3.84
C GLN A 152 18.09 10.21 -4.37
N THR A 153 17.66 10.97 -5.39
CA THR A 153 18.40 12.12 -5.94
C THR A 153 18.61 13.24 -4.94
N ALA A 154 17.58 13.57 -4.19
CA ALA A 154 17.62 14.63 -3.20
C ALA A 154 18.21 14.16 -1.85
N GLY A 155 18.71 12.92 -1.74
CA GLY A 155 19.24 12.37 -0.48
C GLY A 155 18.18 12.16 0.60
N ILE A 156 16.90 12.13 0.21
CA ILE A 156 15.77 12.08 1.13
C ILE A 156 15.66 10.69 1.76
N ARG A 157 15.46 10.65 3.08
CA ARG A 157 15.12 9.45 3.84
C ARG A 157 13.85 9.58 4.67
N ASN A 158 13.46 10.80 5.02
CA ASN A 158 12.30 11.09 5.86
C ASN A 158 11.17 11.66 4.98
N LEU A 159 9.94 11.16 5.15
CA LEU A 159 8.78 11.67 4.41
C LEU A 159 7.65 12.08 5.36
N ALA A 160 7.26 13.36 5.32
CA ALA A 160 6.03 13.83 5.94
C ALA A 160 4.90 13.81 4.90
N LEU A 161 3.83 13.05 5.19
CA LEU A 161 2.77 12.75 4.24
C LEU A 161 1.47 13.46 4.61
N ALA A 162 0.89 14.14 3.62
CA ALA A 162 -0.32 14.93 3.70
C ALA A 162 -1.18 14.75 2.43
N GLY A 163 -2.42 15.23 2.42
CA GLY A 163 -3.32 15.15 1.28
C GLY A 163 -4.40 14.07 1.39
N ILE A 164 -4.93 13.62 0.25
CA ILE A 164 -6.15 12.80 0.18
C ILE A 164 -6.04 11.63 -0.83
N THR A 165 -6.79 10.54 -0.66
CA THR A 165 -7.49 10.14 0.57
C THR A 165 -6.55 9.39 1.52
N THR A 166 -6.75 9.55 2.84
CA THR A 166 -5.95 8.90 3.90
C THR A 166 -5.88 7.38 3.73
N ASP A 167 -6.96 6.77 3.24
CA ASP A 167 -7.15 5.32 3.08
C ASP A 167 -6.76 4.77 1.71
N VAL A 168 -6.61 5.60 0.67
CA VAL A 168 -6.23 5.18 -0.69
C VAL A 168 -4.85 5.73 -1.05
N CYS A 169 -4.76 6.91 -1.66
CA CYS A 169 -3.52 7.42 -2.26
C CYS A 169 -2.42 7.67 -1.21
N VAL A 170 -2.80 8.23 -0.06
CA VAL A 170 -1.86 8.51 1.04
C VAL A 170 -1.35 7.21 1.65
N HIS A 171 -2.23 6.26 2.00
CA HIS A 171 -1.80 5.00 2.63
C HIS A 171 -0.96 4.13 1.69
N THR A 172 -1.31 4.07 0.40
CA THR A 172 -0.52 3.29 -0.56
C THR A 172 0.86 3.93 -0.76
N THR A 173 0.93 5.26 -0.91
CA THR A 173 2.23 5.97 -0.98
C THR A 173 3.05 5.78 0.30
N MET A 174 2.42 5.76 1.48
CA MET A 174 3.09 5.50 2.75
C MET A 174 3.63 4.07 2.85
N ARG A 175 2.89 3.07 2.38
CA ARG A 175 3.33 1.66 2.35
C ARG A 175 4.49 1.46 1.37
N ASP A 176 4.38 2.00 0.17
CA ASP A 176 5.43 1.96 -0.86
C ASP A 176 6.74 2.57 -0.35
N ALA A 177 6.66 3.73 0.30
CA ALA A 177 7.81 4.42 0.90
C ALA A 177 8.39 3.65 2.09
N ASN A 178 7.53 3.18 2.98
CA ASN A 178 7.91 2.45 4.17
C ASN A 178 8.75 1.20 3.85
N ASP A 179 8.30 0.42 2.86
CA ASP A 179 8.96 -0.85 2.50
C ASP A 179 10.31 -0.59 1.81
N ARG A 180 10.43 0.54 1.09
CA ARG A 180 11.70 1.09 0.57
C ARG A 180 12.65 1.62 1.64
N GLY A 181 12.25 1.64 2.91
CA GLY A 181 13.07 2.10 4.03
C GLY A 181 13.01 3.61 4.30
N TYR A 182 12.12 4.36 3.63
CA TYR A 182 11.86 5.75 4.00
C TYR A 182 11.12 5.81 5.34
N GLU A 183 11.58 6.69 6.22
CA GLU A 183 11.02 6.89 7.55
C GLU A 183 9.85 7.88 7.51
N CYS A 184 8.64 7.36 7.68
CA CYS A 184 7.41 8.06 7.29
C CYS A 184 6.62 8.62 8.49
N LEU A 185 6.10 9.84 8.32
CA LEU A 185 5.21 10.53 9.25
C LEU A 185 3.90 10.86 8.55
N LEU A 186 2.78 10.39 9.10
CA LEU A 186 1.45 10.75 8.60
C LEU A 186 0.90 11.93 9.39
N LEU A 187 0.58 13.03 8.71
CA LEU A 187 0.03 14.24 9.36
C LEU A 187 -1.49 14.14 9.45
N SER A 188 -2.03 13.83 10.65
CA SER A 188 -3.42 13.42 10.82
C SER A 188 -4.44 14.50 10.47
N ASP A 189 -4.18 15.76 10.85
CA ASP A 189 -5.03 16.92 10.52
C ASP A 189 -4.79 17.44 9.10
N CYS A 190 -3.73 16.97 8.43
CA CYS A 190 -3.43 17.28 7.03
C CYS A 190 -3.88 16.18 6.06
N THR A 191 -4.72 15.23 6.49
CA THR A 191 -5.30 14.21 5.61
C THR A 191 -6.78 13.97 5.92
N ALA A 192 -7.53 13.47 4.94
CA ALA A 192 -8.92 13.05 5.10
C ALA A 192 -9.32 11.96 4.09
N ALA A 193 -10.47 11.31 4.27
CA ALA A 193 -10.98 10.31 3.33
C ALA A 193 -12.49 10.49 3.05
N THR A 194 -13.00 9.73 2.07
CA THR A 194 -14.44 9.71 1.70
C THR A 194 -15.34 9.15 2.81
N ASP A 195 -14.77 8.48 3.80
CA ASP A 195 -15.43 8.07 5.03
C ASP A 195 -14.53 8.35 6.26
N LYS A 196 -15.15 8.69 7.39
CA LYS A 196 -14.44 9.00 8.65
C LYS A 196 -13.88 7.76 9.33
N GLY A 197 -14.61 6.64 9.32
CA GLY A 197 -14.15 5.38 9.89
C GLY A 197 -12.91 4.85 9.17
N ASN A 198 -12.92 4.88 7.84
CA ASN A 198 -11.74 4.57 7.02
C ASN A 198 -10.54 5.45 7.34
N HIS A 199 -10.73 6.77 7.50
CA HIS A 199 -9.67 7.70 7.92
C HIS A 199 -9.10 7.34 9.31
N GLU A 200 -9.96 7.18 10.32
CA GLU A 200 -9.55 6.83 11.70
C GLU A 200 -8.82 5.48 11.76
N VAL A 201 -9.31 4.48 11.04
CA VAL A 201 -8.67 3.16 10.94
C VAL A 201 -7.35 3.23 10.18
N ALA A 202 -7.27 4.00 9.10
CA ALA A 202 -6.03 4.20 8.34
C ALA A 202 -4.94 4.87 9.21
N LEU A 203 -5.28 5.90 9.99
CA LEU A 203 -4.39 6.49 11.00
C LEU A 203 -3.98 5.47 12.08
N LYS A 204 -4.89 4.60 12.51
CA LYS A 204 -4.62 3.57 13.51
C LYS A 204 -3.70 2.46 12.98
N MET A 205 -3.87 2.03 11.72
CA MET A 205 -3.04 1.00 11.07
C MET A 205 -1.54 1.35 11.11
N VAL A 206 -1.17 2.63 10.92
CA VAL A 206 0.22 3.09 11.01
C VAL A 206 0.87 2.78 12.36
N LYS A 207 0.11 2.93 13.45
CA LYS A 207 0.59 2.88 14.84
C LYS A 207 0.76 1.46 15.38
N MET A 208 0.15 0.46 14.76
CA MET A 208 0.15 -0.91 15.25
C MET A 208 1.56 -1.50 15.25
N GLN A 209 1.78 -2.54 16.07
CA GLN A 209 3.09 -3.21 16.24
C GLN A 209 4.23 -2.22 16.63
N GLY A 210 3.88 -1.08 17.24
CA GLY A 210 4.81 -0.02 17.61
C GLY A 210 5.29 0.83 16.42
N GLY A 211 4.41 1.04 15.43
CA GLY A 211 4.62 1.95 14.31
C GLY A 211 4.91 1.25 12.98
N VAL A 212 4.19 0.18 12.64
CA VAL A 212 4.48 -0.73 11.51
C VAL A 212 4.71 -0.03 10.15
N PHE A 213 4.11 1.14 9.91
CA PHE A 213 4.33 1.95 8.70
C PHE A 213 5.02 3.30 8.94
N GLY A 214 5.32 3.67 10.18
CA GLY A 214 5.81 5.02 10.53
C GLY A 214 5.26 5.53 11.87
N SER A 215 5.13 6.85 11.99
CA SER A 215 4.48 7.54 13.11
C SER A 215 3.37 8.47 12.62
N VAL A 216 2.54 8.98 13.53
CA VAL A 216 1.45 9.92 13.23
C VAL A 216 1.58 11.17 14.12
N ALA A 217 1.46 12.36 13.56
CA ALA A 217 1.48 13.63 14.31
C ALA A 217 0.53 14.66 13.69
N THR A 218 0.43 15.85 14.29
CA THR A 218 -0.29 17.00 13.73
C THR A 218 0.63 17.98 13.00
N ALA A 219 0.07 18.84 12.16
CA ALA A 219 0.75 19.97 11.53
C ALA A 219 1.56 20.79 12.55
N ASP A 220 0.96 21.14 13.69
CA ASP A 220 1.59 21.96 14.73
C ASP A 220 2.85 21.31 15.32
N ALA A 221 2.81 19.98 15.51
CA ALA A 221 3.94 19.21 16.02
C ALA A 221 5.07 19.11 14.98
N PHE A 222 4.72 19.00 13.70
CA PHE A 222 5.69 18.95 12.59
C PHE A 222 6.35 20.31 12.35
N ILE A 223 5.55 21.37 12.15
CA ILE A 223 6.00 22.75 11.87
C ILE A 223 7.03 23.23 12.91
N LYS A 224 6.82 22.89 14.18
CA LYS A 224 7.72 23.25 15.29
C LYS A 224 9.14 22.66 15.16
N ALA A 225 9.33 21.60 14.38
CA ALA A 225 10.56 20.80 14.33
C ALA A 225 11.43 21.03 13.08
N ILE A 226 11.06 21.92 12.15
CA ILE A 226 11.60 21.92 10.77
C ILE A 226 12.21 23.28 10.31
N ALA A 227 13.50 23.54 10.55
CA ALA A 227 14.10 24.88 10.36
C ALA A 227 15.49 25.07 9.65
N ASP A 228 16.25 24.06 9.14
CA ASP A 228 17.70 24.26 8.78
C ASP A 228 18.40 23.27 7.70
N GLU A 229 18.59 23.62 6.37
CA GLU A 229 19.36 23.08 5.12
C GLU A 229 19.49 21.54 4.66
N ALA A 230 19.84 21.02 3.42
CA ALA A 230 19.81 21.28 1.91
C ALA A 230 20.29 20.03 1.00
N GLU A 231 19.98 19.88 -0.35
CA GLU A 231 20.07 18.66 -1.30
C GLU A 231 21.45 18.35 -2.07
N VAL A 232 21.75 17.49 -3.12
CA VAL A 232 21.24 16.55 -4.24
C VAL A 232 22.40 15.52 -4.70
N PRO A 233 22.57 14.72 -5.86
CA PRO A 233 21.85 14.34 -7.15
C PRO A 233 21.90 12.80 -7.64
N ASN A 234 21.55 12.37 -8.91
CA ASN A 234 21.37 10.92 -9.35
C ASN A 234 21.11 10.47 -10.88
N GLY A 235 20.49 9.26 -11.17
CA GLY A 235 19.73 8.83 -12.42
C GLY A 235 19.25 7.32 -12.60
N VAL A 236 17.97 6.97 -13.01
CA VAL A 236 17.34 5.56 -13.18
C VAL A 236 16.10 5.47 -14.17
N LEU A 237 15.62 4.29 -14.71
CA LEU A 237 14.36 4.09 -15.55
C LEU A 237 13.83 2.59 -15.80
N PRO A 238 12.50 2.23 -15.80
CA PRO A 238 11.93 0.86 -16.12
C PRO A 238 10.55 0.67 -16.91
N GLY A 239 10.11 -0.59 -17.27
CA GLY A 239 8.72 -1.04 -17.69
C GLY A 239 8.51 -1.69 -19.11
N LYS A 240 7.41 -2.38 -19.60
CA LYS A 240 6.21 -3.16 -19.08
C LYS A 240 5.37 -3.91 -20.23
N PRO A 241 4.59 -5.03 -20.02
CA PRO A 241 3.77 -5.82 -21.02
C PRO A 241 2.21 -6.03 -20.77
N VAL A 242 1.54 -7.07 -21.37
CA VAL A 242 0.05 -7.23 -21.67
C VAL A 242 -0.50 -8.72 -21.73
N ALA A 243 -1.79 -9.04 -22.09
CA ALA A 243 -2.96 -9.44 -21.25
C ALA A 243 -4.23 -10.05 -22.02
N ASP A 244 -5.04 -11.01 -21.47
CA ASP A 244 -6.36 -11.58 -22.03
C ASP A 244 -7.40 -12.32 -21.03
N THR A 245 -8.14 -13.42 -21.38
CA THR A 245 -9.61 -13.77 -21.05
C THR A 245 -9.96 -15.28 -20.64
N THR A 246 -11.11 -15.86 -20.11
CA THR A 246 -12.13 -15.56 -18.99
C THR A 246 -13.17 -16.69 -18.57
N VAL A 247 -13.54 -16.80 -17.25
CA VAL A 247 -14.78 -17.39 -16.59
C VAL A 247 -15.36 -16.43 -15.49
N SER A 248 -16.37 -16.78 -14.65
CA SER A 248 -17.06 -15.82 -13.72
C SER A 248 -17.22 -16.26 -12.23
N ILE A 249 -17.16 -15.33 -11.27
CA ILE A 249 -17.32 -15.50 -9.80
C ILE A 249 -18.35 -14.51 -9.20
N ALA A 250 -19.22 -14.98 -8.30
CA ALA A 250 -20.06 -14.11 -7.47
C ALA A 250 -19.23 -13.44 -6.35
N ALA A 251 -19.08 -12.11 -6.40
CA ALA A 251 -18.21 -11.33 -5.50
C ALA A 251 -18.85 -9.99 -5.09
N ARG A 252 -18.22 -9.30 -4.13
CA ARG A 252 -18.45 -7.86 -3.89
C ARG A 252 -17.30 -7.04 -4.50
N PRO A 253 -17.53 -5.81 -4.96
CA PRO A 253 -18.81 -5.09 -4.94
C PRO A 253 -19.82 -5.53 -6.01
N TYR A 254 -19.39 -6.35 -6.97
CA TYR A 254 -20.22 -6.98 -8.01
C TYR A 254 -19.48 -8.24 -8.55
N THR A 255 -20.08 -8.96 -9.51
CA THR A 255 -19.47 -10.16 -10.15
C THR A 255 -18.04 -9.89 -10.63
N TYR A 256 -17.15 -10.87 -10.40
CA TYR A 256 -15.75 -10.82 -10.79
C TYR A 256 -15.50 -11.82 -11.93
N GLU A 257 -15.01 -11.33 -13.06
CA GLU A 257 -14.59 -12.17 -14.19
C GLU A 257 -13.13 -12.60 -14.01
N LEU A 258 -12.77 -13.80 -14.49
CA LEU A 258 -11.53 -14.51 -14.15
C LEU A 258 -10.93 -15.26 -15.38
N PRO A 259 -9.94 -14.72 -16.09
CA PRO A 259 -9.16 -15.45 -17.09
C PRO A 259 -8.29 -16.51 -16.42
N VAL A 260 -8.78 -17.75 -16.45
CA VAL A 260 -8.12 -18.92 -15.83
C VAL A 260 -6.69 -19.09 -16.35
N ALA A 261 -6.48 -18.95 -17.66
CA ALA A 261 -5.17 -18.99 -18.30
C ALA A 261 -4.22 -17.84 -17.89
N HIS A 262 -4.73 -16.82 -17.21
CA HIS A 262 -4.02 -15.63 -16.75
C HIS A 262 -4.31 -15.31 -15.27
N THR A 263 -4.65 -16.33 -14.48
CA THR A 263 -4.88 -16.20 -13.04
C THR A 263 -3.73 -16.86 -12.28
N ALA A 264 -3.15 -16.14 -11.33
CA ALA A 264 -2.28 -16.74 -10.32
C ALA A 264 -2.91 -16.64 -8.92
N VAL A 265 -2.55 -17.57 -8.03
CA VAL A 265 -2.86 -17.48 -6.61
C VAL A 265 -1.63 -17.00 -5.86
N ILE A 266 -1.81 -15.95 -5.05
CA ILE A 266 -0.76 -15.38 -4.20
C ILE A 266 -1.08 -15.72 -2.74
N MET A 267 -0.33 -16.66 -2.18
CA MET A 267 -0.41 -17.13 -0.80
C MET A 267 0.57 -16.33 0.06
N ILE A 268 0.07 -15.30 0.74
CA ILE A 268 0.90 -14.34 1.47
C ILE A 268 1.26 -14.87 2.87
N ASP A 269 2.55 -15.12 3.10
CA ASP A 269 3.19 -15.16 4.42
C ASP A 269 2.52 -16.10 5.45
N PHE A 270 2.03 -17.28 5.03
CA PHE A 270 1.52 -18.36 5.90
C PHE A 270 2.64 -19.03 6.74
N GLN A 271 3.48 -18.23 7.40
CA GLN A 271 4.73 -18.65 8.05
C GLN A 271 4.52 -18.96 9.53
N ARG A 272 5.28 -19.92 10.06
CA ARG A 272 5.25 -20.29 11.49
C ARG A 272 5.54 -19.09 12.39
N ASP A 273 6.44 -18.20 11.96
CA ASP A 273 6.77 -16.93 12.63
C ASP A 273 5.55 -16.02 12.84
N PHE A 274 4.55 -16.03 11.96
CA PHE A 274 3.34 -15.23 12.12
C PHE A 274 2.20 -15.99 12.80
N MET A 275 2.07 -17.30 12.54
CA MET A 275 0.87 -18.07 12.88
C MET A 275 0.97 -18.95 14.14
N LEU A 276 2.19 -19.23 14.63
CA LEU A 276 2.40 -20.15 15.77
C LEU A 276 2.94 -19.46 17.03
N PRO A 277 2.60 -19.96 18.23
CA PRO A 277 3.21 -19.51 19.48
C PRO A 277 4.74 -19.61 19.46
N GLY A 278 5.41 -18.57 19.97
CA GLY A 278 6.88 -18.46 19.95
C GLY A 278 7.47 -17.86 18.66
N GLY A 279 6.65 -17.63 17.63
CA GLY A 279 7.03 -16.87 16.43
C GLY A 279 7.03 -15.36 16.66
N PHE A 280 7.60 -14.62 15.70
CA PHE A 280 7.60 -13.15 15.66
C PHE A 280 6.25 -12.49 15.98
N GLY A 281 5.16 -13.01 15.43
CA GLY A 281 3.79 -12.52 15.65
C GLY A 281 3.39 -12.56 17.13
N ALA A 282 3.74 -13.65 17.83
CA ALA A 282 3.52 -13.79 19.27
C ALA A 282 4.50 -12.92 20.09
N ALA A 283 5.76 -12.78 19.65
CA ALA A 283 6.74 -11.91 20.31
C ALA A 283 6.35 -10.43 20.28
N LEU A 284 5.67 -9.97 19.23
CA LEU A 284 5.05 -8.65 19.15
C LEU A 284 3.82 -8.45 20.09
N GLY A 285 3.40 -9.49 20.82
CA GLY A 285 2.30 -9.45 21.79
C GLY A 285 0.91 -9.71 21.18
N ASN A 286 0.83 -10.24 19.95
CA ASN A 286 -0.44 -10.52 19.29
C ASN A 286 -1.02 -11.89 19.69
N ASN A 287 -2.36 -12.02 19.63
CA ASN A 287 -3.01 -13.32 19.70
C ASN A 287 -2.93 -14.01 18.32
N VAL A 288 -1.97 -14.92 18.16
CA VAL A 288 -1.73 -15.66 16.91
C VAL A 288 -2.80 -16.71 16.60
N ASP A 289 -3.51 -17.23 17.61
CA ASP A 289 -4.52 -18.28 17.44
C ASP A 289 -5.66 -17.86 16.51
N LEU A 290 -5.94 -16.55 16.45
CA LEU A 290 -6.93 -15.98 15.53
C LEU A 290 -6.62 -16.32 14.07
N LEU A 291 -5.34 -16.35 13.67
CA LEU A 291 -4.95 -16.58 12.27
C LEU A 291 -5.30 -17.98 11.77
N GLN A 292 -5.47 -18.96 12.67
CA GLN A 292 -5.81 -20.34 12.32
C GLN A 292 -7.20 -20.43 11.64
N ALA A 293 -8.07 -19.44 11.84
CA ALA A 293 -9.40 -19.41 11.24
C ALA A 293 -9.40 -19.40 9.69
N CYS A 294 -8.32 -18.95 9.04
CA CYS A 294 -8.24 -18.91 7.57
C CYS A 294 -7.65 -20.16 6.90
N ILE A 295 -7.05 -21.08 7.65
CA ILE A 295 -6.44 -22.30 7.10
C ILE A 295 -7.44 -23.14 6.27
N PRO A 296 -8.71 -23.38 6.70
CA PRO A 296 -9.65 -24.16 5.91
C PRO A 296 -10.04 -23.50 4.57
N GLY A 297 -10.09 -22.16 4.50
CA GLY A 297 -10.34 -21.43 3.25
C GLY A 297 -9.12 -21.44 2.33
N ALA A 298 -7.92 -21.28 2.90
CA ALA A 298 -6.65 -21.39 2.18
C ALA A 298 -6.45 -22.79 1.56
N GLN A 299 -6.80 -23.85 2.29
CA GLN A 299 -6.78 -25.23 1.80
C GLN A 299 -7.78 -25.46 0.64
N ARG A 300 -9.00 -24.91 0.73
CA ARG A 300 -9.98 -24.96 -0.37
C ARG A 300 -9.47 -24.23 -1.61
N LEU A 301 -8.92 -23.03 -1.45
CA LEU A 301 -8.34 -22.23 -2.53
C LEU A 301 -7.19 -22.96 -3.22
N LEU A 302 -6.22 -23.48 -2.45
CA LEU A 302 -5.11 -24.28 -2.99
C LEU A 302 -5.61 -25.52 -3.73
N ALA A 303 -6.55 -26.28 -3.16
CA ALA A 303 -7.08 -27.47 -3.82
C ALA A 303 -7.76 -27.16 -5.16
N ALA A 304 -8.54 -26.07 -5.22
CA ALA A 304 -9.18 -25.62 -6.45
C ALA A 304 -8.16 -25.13 -7.50
N ALA A 305 -7.19 -24.32 -7.09
CA ALA A 305 -6.14 -23.78 -7.95
C ALA A 305 -5.22 -24.86 -8.52
N ARG A 306 -4.79 -25.82 -7.68
CA ARG A 306 -4.01 -27.00 -8.07
C ARG A 306 -4.77 -27.86 -9.09
N LYS A 307 -6.08 -28.05 -8.89
CA LYS A 307 -6.95 -28.77 -9.85
C LYS A 307 -7.10 -28.04 -11.19
N ALA A 308 -7.20 -26.71 -11.16
CA ALA A 308 -7.33 -25.86 -12.35
C ALA A 308 -5.97 -25.55 -13.03
N GLY A 309 -4.84 -26.03 -12.50
CA GLY A 309 -3.51 -25.82 -13.08
C GLY A 309 -2.97 -24.39 -12.96
N LEU A 310 -3.52 -23.57 -12.06
CA LEU A 310 -3.09 -22.18 -11.89
C LEU A 310 -1.66 -22.09 -11.33
N PRO A 311 -0.84 -21.13 -11.77
CA PRO A 311 0.38 -20.76 -11.08
C PRO A 311 0.09 -20.30 -9.63
N ILE A 312 0.80 -20.90 -8.68
CA ILE A 312 0.70 -20.59 -7.24
C ILE A 312 2.05 -20.03 -6.78
N VAL A 313 2.01 -18.85 -6.15
CA VAL A 313 3.17 -18.20 -5.53
C VAL A 313 2.94 -18.11 -4.03
N HIS A 314 3.87 -18.66 -3.25
CA HIS A 314 3.89 -18.52 -1.79
C HIS A 314 4.95 -17.48 -1.42
N THR A 315 4.54 -16.41 -0.75
CA THR A 315 5.48 -15.40 -0.25
C THR A 315 5.94 -15.72 1.16
N LEU A 316 7.18 -15.31 1.47
CA LEU A 316 7.76 -15.39 2.80
C LEU A 316 8.42 -14.05 3.09
N GLU A 317 7.95 -13.31 4.09
CA GLU A 317 8.70 -12.18 4.64
C GLU A 317 9.96 -12.73 5.30
N ALA A 318 11.14 -12.37 4.78
CA ALA A 318 12.40 -12.97 5.19
C ALA A 318 13.64 -12.17 4.77
N HIS A 319 14.59 -12.04 5.70
CA HIS A 319 15.89 -11.40 5.48
C HIS A 319 17.01 -12.42 5.28
N LYS A 320 18.04 -12.01 4.54
CA LYS A 320 19.29 -12.78 4.38
C LYS A 320 19.93 -13.02 5.76
N ALA A 321 20.69 -14.10 5.89
CA ALA A 321 21.32 -14.48 7.16
C ALA A 321 22.29 -13.40 7.71
N ASP A 322 22.88 -12.58 6.82
CA ASP A 322 23.77 -11.46 7.13
C ASP A 322 23.03 -10.12 7.36
N LEU A 323 21.70 -10.09 7.25
CA LEU A 323 20.84 -8.90 7.33
C LEU A 323 21.11 -7.83 6.25
N SER A 324 21.80 -8.17 5.15
CA SER A 324 22.14 -7.19 4.09
C SER A 324 20.95 -6.66 3.27
N ASP A 325 19.75 -7.23 3.45
CA ASP A 325 18.46 -6.76 2.91
C ASP A 325 17.51 -6.23 4.01
N LEU A 326 18.01 -5.96 5.21
CA LEU A 326 17.22 -5.40 6.32
C LEU A 326 17.48 -3.91 6.47
N HIS A 327 16.53 -3.08 6.01
CA HIS A 327 16.54 -1.64 6.26
C HIS A 327 16.63 -1.33 7.76
N PRO A 328 17.57 -0.45 8.21
CA PRO A 328 17.75 -0.16 9.64
C PRO A 328 16.48 0.28 10.37
N ALA A 329 15.63 1.07 9.72
CA ALA A 329 14.33 1.49 10.26
C ALA A 329 13.43 0.29 10.65
N LYS A 330 13.43 -0.78 9.83
CA LYS A 330 12.66 -2.01 10.09
C LYS A 330 13.25 -2.82 11.25
N LEU A 331 14.55 -2.75 11.49
CA LEU A 331 15.23 -3.39 12.63
C LEU A 331 15.01 -2.64 13.96
N THR A 332 14.85 -1.31 13.93
CA THR A 332 14.76 -0.47 15.14
C THR A 332 13.34 -0.10 15.56
N ARG A 333 12.37 -0.18 14.66
CA ARG A 333 10.97 0.22 14.90
C ARG A 333 10.16 -0.94 15.47
N GLY A 334 9.12 -0.61 16.23
CA GLY A 334 8.43 -1.56 17.10
C GLY A 334 9.23 -1.83 18.37
N LYS A 335 8.85 -1.20 19.49
CA LYS A 335 9.32 -1.61 20.83
C LYS A 335 8.64 -2.93 21.20
N CYS A 336 9.17 -4.04 20.69
CA CYS A 336 8.75 -5.40 21.01
C CYS A 336 8.65 -5.56 22.55
N PRO A 337 7.51 -5.99 23.12
CA PRO A 337 7.34 -6.08 24.58
C PRO A 337 8.34 -7.01 25.27
N VAL A 338 8.84 -8.03 24.56
CA VAL A 338 9.87 -8.97 25.03
C VAL A 338 11.29 -8.62 24.54
N GLY A 339 11.47 -7.45 23.91
CA GLY A 339 12.77 -6.91 23.48
C GLY A 339 13.37 -7.51 22.21
N MET A 340 12.82 -8.61 21.69
CA MET A 340 13.32 -9.34 20.51
C MET A 340 13.15 -8.56 19.20
N ARG A 341 14.06 -8.79 18.26
CA ARG A 341 14.12 -8.14 16.94
C ARG A 341 14.28 -9.15 15.80
N ILE A 342 14.20 -8.66 14.57
CA ILE A 342 14.54 -9.43 13.36
C ILE A 342 15.99 -9.91 13.46
N GLY A 343 16.22 -11.20 13.24
CA GLY A 343 17.53 -11.84 13.34
C GLY A 343 17.94 -12.32 14.73
N ASP A 344 17.21 -11.99 15.80
CA ASP A 344 17.43 -12.55 17.14
C ASP A 344 16.99 -14.01 17.21
N GLN A 345 17.56 -14.77 18.14
CA GLN A 345 17.27 -16.19 18.34
C GLN A 345 15.94 -16.41 19.09
N SER A 346 14.99 -17.13 18.49
CA SER A 346 13.78 -17.66 19.11
C SER A 346 13.86 -19.18 19.29
N SER A 347 12.77 -19.77 19.80
CA SER A 347 12.56 -21.22 19.88
C SER A 347 12.45 -21.91 18.52
N MET A 348 12.27 -21.15 17.42
CA MET A 348 12.14 -21.68 16.05
C MET A 348 13.27 -21.23 15.11
N GLY A 349 14.42 -20.81 15.65
CA GLY A 349 15.53 -20.28 14.86
C GLY A 349 15.65 -18.76 14.96
N ARG A 350 16.37 -18.12 14.05
CA ARG A 350 16.47 -16.65 13.97
C ARG A 350 15.22 -16.04 13.33
N ILE A 351 14.63 -15.06 14.02
CA ILE A 351 13.37 -14.41 13.65
C ILE A 351 13.42 -13.80 12.25
N LEU A 352 12.47 -14.17 11.38
CA LEU A 352 12.35 -13.73 9.99
C LEU A 352 13.61 -13.87 9.13
N ILE A 353 14.45 -14.89 9.37
CA ILE A 353 15.63 -15.19 8.55
C ILE A 353 15.37 -16.33 7.56
N ARG A 354 15.74 -16.10 6.29
CA ARG A 354 15.59 -17.05 5.18
C ARG A 354 16.20 -18.42 5.53
N GLY A 355 15.37 -19.45 5.61
CA GLY A 355 15.78 -20.84 5.85
C GLY A 355 15.67 -21.33 7.30
N GLU A 356 15.40 -20.45 8.27
CA GLU A 356 15.17 -20.87 9.66
C GLU A 356 13.80 -21.57 9.82
N PRO A 357 13.64 -22.52 10.76
CA PRO A 357 12.40 -23.29 10.92
C PRO A 357 11.12 -22.44 11.10
N GLY A 358 11.22 -21.33 11.84
CA GLY A 358 10.14 -20.37 12.07
C GLY A 358 9.79 -19.55 10.84
N ASN A 359 10.76 -19.27 9.97
CA ASN A 359 10.53 -18.54 8.73
C ASN A 359 9.76 -19.38 7.69
N GLY A 360 9.76 -20.71 7.81
CA GLY A 360 9.05 -21.62 6.92
C GLY A 360 7.52 -21.54 7.01
N ILE A 361 6.86 -21.95 5.91
CA ILE A 361 5.39 -22.03 5.79
C ILE A 361 4.82 -23.14 6.69
N VAL A 362 3.61 -22.94 7.22
CA VAL A 362 2.89 -23.94 8.03
C VAL A 362 2.43 -25.13 7.18
N ASP A 363 2.53 -26.32 7.76
CA ASP A 363 2.38 -27.61 7.06
C ASP A 363 1.00 -27.76 6.39
N ASP A 364 -0.05 -27.21 6.99
CA ASP A 364 -1.44 -27.22 6.51
C ASP A 364 -1.66 -26.61 5.11
N VAL A 365 -0.79 -25.70 4.68
CA VAL A 365 -0.84 -25.04 3.37
C VAL A 365 0.49 -25.14 2.62
N ALA A 366 1.28 -26.18 2.93
CA ALA A 366 2.61 -26.38 2.39
C ALA A 366 2.65 -26.30 0.84
N PRO A 367 3.71 -25.69 0.26
CA PRO A 367 3.95 -25.68 -1.17
C PRO A 367 4.14 -27.09 -1.75
N LEU A 368 3.62 -27.33 -2.94
CA LEU A 368 3.93 -28.50 -3.75
C LEU A 368 5.08 -28.23 -4.72
N GLN A 369 5.70 -29.30 -5.23
CA GLN A 369 6.74 -29.21 -6.25
C GLN A 369 6.21 -28.51 -7.51
N GLY A 370 6.85 -27.40 -7.89
CA GLY A 370 6.46 -26.56 -9.03
C GLY A 370 5.77 -25.25 -8.62
N GLU A 371 5.31 -25.12 -7.37
CA GLU A 371 4.80 -23.85 -6.85
C GLU A 371 5.96 -22.92 -6.48
N LYS A 372 5.86 -21.63 -6.81
CA LYS A 372 6.96 -20.68 -6.64
C LYS A 372 7.05 -20.23 -5.18
N LEU A 373 8.24 -20.32 -4.61
CA LEU A 373 8.59 -19.62 -3.37
C LEU A 373 9.15 -18.23 -3.68
N LEU A 374 8.71 -17.22 -2.93
CA LEU A 374 9.11 -15.82 -3.09
C LEU A 374 9.51 -15.22 -1.74
N TYR A 375 10.81 -15.08 -1.50
CA TYR A 375 11.32 -14.39 -0.32
C TYR A 375 11.36 -12.87 -0.55
N LYS A 376 10.71 -12.11 0.33
CA LYS A 376 10.61 -10.64 0.25
C LYS A 376 11.14 -9.96 1.52
N PRO A 377 11.91 -8.86 1.42
CA PRO A 377 12.31 -8.07 2.58
C PRO A 377 11.23 -7.08 3.04
N GLY A 378 10.25 -6.76 2.18
CA GLY A 378 9.13 -5.86 2.45
C GLY A 378 7.86 -6.55 2.98
N LYS A 379 6.82 -5.75 3.22
CA LYS A 379 5.45 -6.22 3.45
C LYS A 379 4.76 -6.51 2.11
N GLY A 380 4.92 -5.61 1.14
CA GLY A 380 4.48 -5.78 -0.24
C GLY A 380 5.27 -6.87 -0.99
N ALA A 381 4.56 -7.68 -1.76
CA ALA A 381 5.14 -8.81 -2.50
C ALA A 381 5.87 -8.41 -3.79
N PHE A 382 5.74 -7.16 -4.26
CA PHE A 382 6.41 -6.66 -5.46
C PHE A 382 7.62 -5.75 -5.16
N TYR A 383 7.98 -5.55 -3.88
CA TYR A 383 9.16 -4.78 -3.50
C TYR A 383 10.39 -5.68 -3.26
N ASP A 384 11.45 -5.47 -4.06
CA ASP A 384 12.70 -6.24 -4.07
C ASP A 384 12.47 -7.76 -4.26
N THR A 385 11.63 -8.10 -5.26
CA THR A 385 11.30 -9.48 -5.66
C THR A 385 11.23 -9.62 -7.18
N ASP A 386 11.27 -10.85 -7.69
CA ASP A 386 11.02 -11.19 -9.10
C ASP A 386 9.54 -11.49 -9.39
N LEU A 387 8.61 -10.97 -8.57
CA LEU A 387 7.18 -11.29 -8.71
C LEU A 387 6.59 -10.69 -9.98
N GLU A 388 6.92 -9.45 -10.35
CA GLU A 388 6.33 -8.84 -11.53
C GLU A 388 6.82 -9.52 -12.80
N GLU A 389 8.12 -9.83 -12.89
CA GLU A 389 8.73 -10.59 -13.97
C GLU A 389 8.12 -11.99 -14.09
N PHE A 390 7.92 -12.69 -12.96
CA PHE A 390 7.27 -14.00 -12.96
C PHE A 390 5.83 -13.94 -13.50
N LEU A 391 5.03 -12.99 -13.01
CA LEU A 391 3.63 -12.84 -13.43
C LEU A 391 3.54 -12.41 -14.90
N GLN A 392 4.38 -11.48 -15.34
CA GLN A 392 4.47 -11.06 -16.74
C GLN A 392 4.90 -12.22 -17.67
N ALA A 393 5.86 -13.06 -17.24
CA ALA A 393 6.32 -14.23 -17.99
C ALA A 393 5.29 -15.36 -18.10
N HIS A 394 4.32 -15.41 -17.17
CA HIS A 394 3.17 -16.33 -17.21
C HIS A 394 1.91 -15.65 -17.80
N HIS A 395 2.04 -14.45 -18.38
CA HIS A 395 0.94 -13.64 -18.93
C HIS A 395 -0.21 -13.36 -17.94
N ILE A 396 0.07 -13.38 -16.64
CA ILE A 396 -0.95 -13.20 -15.60
C ILE A 396 -1.51 -11.78 -15.65
N THR A 397 -2.83 -11.69 -15.46
CA THR A 397 -3.57 -10.42 -15.39
C THR A 397 -4.48 -10.36 -14.16
N HIS A 398 -4.83 -11.51 -13.58
CA HIS A 398 -5.73 -11.63 -12.43
C HIS A 398 -5.05 -12.38 -11.28
N LEU A 399 -5.30 -11.94 -10.05
CA LEU A 399 -4.66 -12.45 -8.84
C LEU A 399 -5.71 -12.79 -7.77
N LEU A 400 -5.63 -14.01 -7.24
CA LEU A 400 -6.41 -14.47 -6.08
C LEU A 400 -5.52 -14.38 -4.84
N PHE A 401 -5.86 -13.49 -3.91
CA PHE A 401 -5.09 -13.25 -2.69
C PHE A 401 -5.65 -14.01 -1.49
N ALA A 402 -4.75 -14.68 -0.77
CA ALA A 402 -4.95 -15.29 0.54
C ALA A 402 -3.72 -14.99 1.42
N GLY A 403 -3.82 -15.15 2.75
CA GLY A 403 -2.66 -14.99 3.64
C GLY A 403 -2.82 -14.08 4.85
N VAL A 404 -1.71 -13.72 5.47
CA VAL A 404 -1.69 -13.00 6.76
C VAL A 404 -0.62 -11.89 6.83
N THR A 405 -0.79 -10.84 7.62
CA THR A 405 -2.09 -10.37 8.14
C THR A 405 -2.82 -9.56 7.06
N THR A 406 -4.16 -9.64 7.08
CA THR A 406 -5.05 -9.00 6.09
C THR A 406 -4.68 -7.53 5.84
N GLU A 407 -4.45 -6.77 6.90
CA GLU A 407 -4.20 -5.32 6.85
C GLU A 407 -2.73 -4.92 6.57
N VAL A 408 -1.78 -5.86 6.67
CA VAL A 408 -0.35 -5.60 6.43
C VAL A 408 0.07 -6.18 5.08
N CYS A 409 0.61 -7.39 5.04
CA CYS A 409 1.25 -7.95 3.84
C CYS A 409 0.24 -8.17 2.70
N VAL A 410 -0.96 -8.65 3.03
CA VAL A 410 -2.02 -8.91 2.04
C VAL A 410 -2.50 -7.59 1.41
N GLN A 411 -2.93 -6.63 2.22
CA GLN A 411 -3.40 -5.32 1.73
C GLN A 411 -2.32 -4.54 0.97
N THR A 412 -1.04 -4.55 1.41
CA THR A 412 0.03 -3.88 0.66
C THR A 412 0.22 -4.55 -0.71
N SER A 413 0.36 -5.88 -0.76
CA SER A 413 0.57 -6.62 -2.02
C SER A 413 -0.59 -6.47 -2.99
N MET A 414 -1.83 -6.46 -2.49
CA MET A 414 -3.04 -6.28 -3.32
C MET A 414 -3.12 -4.85 -3.91
N ARG A 415 -2.58 -3.84 -3.21
CA ARG A 415 -2.52 -2.44 -3.70
C ARG A 415 -1.39 -2.24 -4.71
N GLU A 416 -0.23 -2.81 -4.43
CA GLU A 416 0.89 -2.89 -5.38
C GLU A 416 0.47 -3.53 -6.71
N ALA A 417 -0.33 -4.61 -6.64
CA ALA A 417 -0.90 -5.28 -7.80
C ALA A 417 -1.95 -4.44 -8.54
N ASN A 418 -2.87 -3.80 -7.81
CA ASN A 418 -3.90 -2.92 -8.37
C ASN A 418 -3.29 -1.78 -9.19
N ASP A 419 -2.26 -1.12 -8.68
CA ASP A 419 -1.59 -0.03 -9.39
C ASP A 419 -0.81 -0.54 -10.61
N ARG A 420 -0.22 -1.74 -10.52
CA ARG A 420 0.31 -2.50 -11.66
C ARG A 420 -0.77 -2.96 -12.64
N GLY A 421 -2.05 -2.69 -12.40
CA GLY A 421 -3.15 -3.00 -13.31
C GLY A 421 -3.62 -4.46 -13.30
N TYR A 422 -3.16 -5.27 -12.33
CA TYR A 422 -3.76 -6.59 -12.09
C TYR A 422 -5.19 -6.44 -11.55
N GLU A 423 -6.05 -7.37 -11.92
CA GLU A 423 -7.36 -7.55 -11.31
C GLU A 423 -7.22 -8.44 -10.08
N ASN A 424 -7.77 -8.01 -8.93
CA ASN A 424 -7.43 -8.61 -7.63
C ASN A 424 -8.69 -9.00 -6.87
N LEU A 425 -8.82 -10.27 -6.49
CA LEU A 425 -9.85 -10.74 -5.58
C LEU A 425 -9.22 -11.30 -4.30
N LEU A 426 -9.64 -10.74 -3.16
CA LEU A 426 -9.25 -11.20 -1.83
C LEU A 426 -10.23 -12.28 -1.34
N VAL A 427 -9.69 -13.44 -0.98
CA VAL A 427 -10.48 -14.60 -0.53
C VAL A 427 -10.70 -14.50 0.98
N THR A 428 -11.91 -14.10 1.39
CA THR A 428 -12.19 -13.54 2.74
C THR A 428 -12.05 -14.53 3.90
N ASP A 429 -12.27 -15.81 3.65
CA ASP A 429 -12.09 -16.92 4.58
C ASP A 429 -10.72 -17.61 4.42
N ALA A 430 -9.87 -17.10 3.52
CA ALA A 430 -8.47 -17.51 3.33
C ALA A 430 -7.46 -16.41 3.70
N THR A 431 -7.92 -15.34 4.35
CA THR A 431 -7.08 -14.28 4.95
C THR A 431 -7.45 -14.06 6.41
N GLU A 432 -6.53 -13.67 7.28
CA GLU A 432 -6.88 -13.31 8.67
C GLU A 432 -5.97 -12.24 9.28
N SER A 433 -6.36 -11.70 10.43
CA SER A 433 -5.65 -10.66 11.19
C SER A 433 -5.61 -10.99 12.69
N TYR A 434 -4.57 -10.51 13.38
CA TYR A 434 -4.57 -10.44 14.84
C TYR A 434 -5.66 -9.49 15.40
N PHE A 435 -6.27 -8.68 14.52
CA PHE A 435 -7.22 -7.63 14.86
C PHE A 435 -8.46 -7.75 13.95
N PRO A 436 -9.53 -8.44 14.38
CA PRO A 436 -10.70 -8.68 13.53
C PRO A 436 -11.34 -7.41 12.93
N GLY A 437 -11.29 -6.29 13.66
CA GLY A 437 -11.73 -4.99 13.16
C GLY A 437 -10.89 -4.43 11.99
N PHE A 438 -9.60 -4.74 11.91
CA PHE A 438 -8.77 -4.37 10.76
C PHE A 438 -9.03 -5.28 9.56
N LYS A 439 -9.25 -6.59 9.75
CA LYS A 439 -9.72 -7.46 8.66
C LYS A 439 -11.02 -6.93 8.06
N ALA A 440 -12.02 -6.64 8.91
CA ALA A 440 -13.30 -6.10 8.47
C ALA A 440 -13.13 -4.76 7.71
N SER A 441 -12.39 -3.81 8.28
CA SER A 441 -12.16 -2.51 7.64
C SER A 441 -11.38 -2.64 6.32
N THR A 442 -10.36 -3.52 6.27
CA THR A 442 -9.59 -3.79 5.04
C THR A 442 -10.49 -4.33 3.94
N ILE A 443 -11.38 -5.27 4.28
CA ILE A 443 -12.34 -5.87 3.35
C ILE A 443 -13.29 -4.80 2.77
N GLU A 444 -13.76 -3.84 3.57
CA GLU A 444 -14.55 -2.71 3.05
C GLU A 444 -13.69 -1.70 2.25
N MET A 445 -12.49 -1.36 2.71
CA MET A 445 -11.55 -0.47 1.98
C MET A 445 -11.14 -1.03 0.60
N VAL A 446 -11.17 -2.35 0.41
CA VAL A 446 -10.88 -3.00 -0.89
C VAL A 446 -12.02 -2.79 -1.89
N VAL A 447 -13.28 -2.96 -1.44
CA VAL A 447 -14.49 -2.87 -2.28
C VAL A 447 -15.09 -1.45 -2.38
N ALA A 448 -14.65 -0.53 -1.53
CA ALA A 448 -15.07 0.87 -1.52
C ALA A 448 -14.89 1.55 -2.88
N GLN A 449 -15.67 2.62 -3.13
CA GLN A 449 -15.63 3.41 -4.36
C GLN A 449 -15.70 2.54 -5.64
N GLY A 450 -16.56 1.51 -5.66
CA GLY A 450 -16.75 0.63 -6.82
C GLY A 450 -15.67 -0.44 -7.03
N GLY A 451 -14.91 -0.78 -5.98
CA GLY A 451 -13.82 -1.76 -6.03
C GLY A 451 -12.47 -1.12 -6.26
N ILE A 452 -12.13 -0.04 -5.56
CA ILE A 452 -10.96 0.80 -5.85
C ILE A 452 -9.61 0.07 -5.74
N VAL A 453 -9.54 -1.02 -4.96
CA VAL A 453 -8.41 -1.97 -4.95
C VAL A 453 -8.76 -3.29 -5.64
N GLY A 454 -10.01 -3.74 -5.51
CA GLY A 454 -10.52 -4.93 -6.19
C GLY A 454 -11.79 -5.49 -5.57
N TRP A 455 -11.90 -6.81 -5.55
CA TRP A 455 -13.08 -7.57 -5.12
C TRP A 455 -12.81 -8.40 -3.87
N VAL A 456 -13.89 -8.87 -3.26
CA VAL A 456 -13.84 -9.92 -2.24
C VAL A 456 -14.90 -11.00 -2.49
N ALA A 457 -14.54 -12.26 -2.26
CA ALA A 457 -15.45 -13.41 -2.21
C ALA A 457 -14.92 -14.45 -1.22
N ASP A 458 -15.70 -15.48 -0.90
CA ASP A 458 -15.21 -16.62 -0.12
C ASP A 458 -14.63 -17.74 -1.02
N SER A 459 -13.88 -18.65 -0.41
CA SER A 459 -13.23 -19.77 -1.09
C SER A 459 -14.20 -20.79 -1.67
N HIS A 460 -15.46 -20.85 -1.23
CA HIS A 460 -16.49 -21.71 -1.84
C HIS A 460 -16.95 -21.13 -3.18
N ALA A 461 -17.21 -19.81 -3.24
CA ALA A 461 -17.53 -19.12 -4.49
C ALA A 461 -16.39 -19.22 -5.52
N VAL A 462 -15.15 -19.00 -5.08
CA VAL A 462 -13.96 -19.13 -5.94
C VAL A 462 -13.74 -20.58 -6.41
N SER A 463 -13.83 -21.56 -5.50
CA SER A 463 -13.70 -22.98 -5.86
C SER A 463 -14.84 -23.48 -6.77
N ALA A 464 -16.04 -22.91 -6.67
CA ALA A 464 -17.17 -23.25 -7.53
C ALA A 464 -16.97 -22.72 -8.96
N ALA A 465 -16.35 -21.56 -9.14
CA ALA A 465 -16.01 -21.02 -10.45
C ALA A 465 -14.85 -21.76 -11.12
N LEU A 466 -13.75 -22.01 -10.38
CA LEU A 466 -12.62 -22.81 -10.89
C LEU A 466 -13.02 -24.26 -11.21
N GLY A 467 -14.14 -24.74 -10.68
CA GLY A 467 -14.72 -26.04 -11.02
C GLY A 467 -15.49 -26.08 -12.35
N GLN A 468 -15.65 -24.95 -13.05
CA GLN A 468 -16.38 -24.82 -14.33
C GLN A 468 -15.45 -24.65 -15.56
N ALA A 469 -14.14 -24.55 -15.34
CA ALA A 469 -13.10 -24.39 -16.35
C ALA A 469 -12.58 -25.75 -16.89
#